data_AF-A0A818I536-F1
#
_entry.id   AF-A0A818I536-F1
#
_cell.length_a   1.000
_cell.length_b   1.000
_cell.length_c   1.000
_cell.angle_alpha   90.00
_cell.angle_beta   90.00
_cell.angle_gamma   90.00
#
_symmetry.space_group_name_H-M   'P 1'
#
loop_
_entity.id
_entity.type
_entity.pdbx_description
1 polymer ?
#
loop_
_entity_poly.entity_id
_entity_poly.type
_entity_poly.pdbx_seq_one_letter_code
_entity_poly.pdbx_strand_id
1 'polypeptide(L)'
;MNNKSIGLCGYTNKRCKIETGDDFCKSKSPDQEQSPFEFNGGLTGVNDNYFSYYILSLYWPPSTCPLIYNETNNLLSYFCSPHTNVGEPGRERLALHGLWPTFSTSGNYQGWPQFCSSTYKDWSYCHIDGNLCPWTNTTGHGFTQAHYEYCLSRENIQQCLVDATEVLEPEQERLKILAPGYLNQFNLFINHEWTKHGSCCSGTFDNNISHYLTAMLDLTDTVTRPGSLIYEYIQRYAGEKIGLTYLISMLNQTSIINCNSKCELEELQICIDRDQNTGLPNKLIPCPLGARNTSDSCRKARCEYVSIPLRNRLELNIINQDYVPKIWTILIRVIFVLLVLKLVLVSFGGSYNIFFLPSSQLY
;
A
#
# COMPACT_ATOMS: atom_id res chain seq x y z
N MET A 1 -0.22 22.80 -32.05
CA MET A 1 0.74 22.51 -30.96
C MET A 1 0.37 23.41 -29.81
N ASN A 2 -0.38 22.88 -28.83
CA ASN A 2 -0.89 23.66 -27.70
C ASN A 2 0.19 23.73 -26.62
N ASN A 3 0.59 24.94 -26.22
CA ASN A 3 1.42 25.18 -25.04
C ASN A 3 0.65 24.72 -23.80
N LYS A 4 0.85 23.46 -23.39
CA LYS A 4 0.41 22.98 -22.08
C LYS A 4 1.47 23.39 -21.06
N SER A 5 1.18 24.42 -20.28
CA SER A 5 1.91 24.71 -19.05
C SER A 5 1.54 23.66 -18.00
N ILE A 6 2.45 22.72 -17.75
CA ILE A 6 2.36 21.79 -16.61
C ILE A 6 2.94 22.52 -15.40
N GLY A 7 2.15 22.64 -14.34
CA GLY A 7 2.63 23.20 -13.10
C GLY A 7 1.69 22.85 -11.96
N LEU A 8 2.17 22.04 -11.02
CA LEU A 8 1.67 21.99 -9.64
C LEU A 8 2.82 21.50 -8.74
N CYS A 9 3.45 22.49 -8.09
CA CYS A 9 4.34 22.34 -6.95
C CYS A 9 3.51 21.92 -5.72
N GLY A 10 3.97 20.92 -4.99
CA GLY A 10 3.30 20.41 -3.79
C GLY A 10 3.05 21.49 -2.73
N TYR A 11 1.92 21.31 -2.03
CA TYR A 11 1.45 21.96 -0.81
C TYR A 11 1.94 23.40 -0.55
N THR A 12 1.11 24.35 -0.96
CA THR A 12 1.13 25.80 -0.74
C THR A 12 1.75 26.65 -1.87
N ASN A 13 0.88 27.44 -2.49
CA ASN A 13 1.15 28.60 -3.35
C ASN A 13 1.49 28.38 -4.83
N LYS A 14 0.50 27.88 -5.60
CA LYS A 14 0.02 28.32 -6.94
C LYS A 14 0.95 28.93 -8.03
N ARG A 15 2.28 28.91 -7.99
CA ARG A 15 3.13 29.44 -9.09
C ARG A 15 4.48 28.75 -9.19
N CYS A 16 4.53 27.64 -9.90
CA CYS A 16 5.76 27.14 -10.50
C CYS A 16 5.52 26.96 -12.00
N LYS A 17 6.16 27.79 -12.83
CA LYS A 17 6.32 27.54 -14.27
C LYS A 17 7.62 26.78 -14.45
N ILE A 18 7.60 25.48 -14.17
CA ILE A 18 8.77 24.64 -14.31
C ILE A 18 8.42 23.61 -15.38
N GLU A 19 9.00 23.78 -16.56
CA GLU A 19 8.64 23.01 -17.76
C GLU A 19 9.36 21.65 -17.79
N THR A 20 10.47 21.50 -17.06
CA THR A 20 11.23 20.25 -16.96
C THR A 20 11.72 19.99 -15.53
N GLY A 21 11.93 18.72 -15.16
CA GLY A 21 12.57 18.38 -13.87
C GLY A 21 14.02 18.87 -13.78
N ASP A 22 14.67 19.13 -14.92
CA ASP A 22 15.98 19.77 -15.01
C ASP A 22 15.90 21.25 -14.60
N ASP A 23 14.87 21.98 -15.04
CA ASP A 23 14.64 23.38 -14.65
C ASP A 23 14.32 23.49 -13.15
N PHE A 24 13.63 22.50 -12.60
CA PHE A 24 13.41 22.39 -11.16
C PHE A 24 14.75 22.33 -10.41
N CYS A 25 15.63 21.41 -10.82
CA CYS A 25 16.93 21.19 -10.21
C CYS A 25 17.94 22.33 -10.48
N LYS A 26 17.77 23.10 -11.57
CA LYS A 26 18.66 24.19 -12.01
C LYS A 26 18.21 25.58 -11.57
N SER A 27 16.98 25.75 -11.05
CA SER A 27 16.43 27.07 -10.68
C SER A 27 17.16 27.70 -9.48
N LYS A 28 18.32 28.31 -9.73
CA LYS A 28 18.86 29.41 -8.93
C LYS A 28 18.32 30.71 -9.52
N SER A 29 17.13 31.14 -9.08
CA SER A 29 16.77 32.54 -9.29
C SER A 29 17.59 33.40 -8.30
N PRO A 30 18.22 34.51 -8.72
CA PRO A 30 19.00 35.38 -7.84
C PRO A 30 18.21 35.95 -6.65
N ASP A 31 16.88 35.98 -6.75
CA ASP A 31 15.99 36.62 -5.78
C ASP A 31 15.13 35.62 -4.98
N GLN A 32 15.32 34.30 -5.13
CA GLN A 32 14.66 33.28 -4.31
C GLN A 32 15.62 32.74 -3.24
N GLU A 33 15.48 33.22 -2.01
CA GLU A 33 16.12 32.66 -0.81
C GLU A 33 15.64 31.25 -0.44
N GLN A 34 14.63 30.70 -1.15
CA GLN A 34 14.33 29.28 -1.06
C GLN A 34 15.38 28.51 -1.83
N SER A 35 16.40 28.07 -1.09
CA SER A 35 17.42 27.22 -1.67
C SER A 35 16.75 25.98 -2.29
N PRO A 36 17.19 25.50 -3.47
CA PRO A 36 16.68 24.26 -4.07
C PRO A 36 16.91 23.00 -3.20
N PHE A 37 17.39 23.15 -1.97
CA PHE A 37 17.67 22.10 -1.00
C PHE A 37 16.49 21.73 -0.07
N GLU A 38 15.32 22.38 -0.16
CA GLU A 38 14.21 22.12 0.78
C GLU A 38 12.94 21.50 0.18
N PHE A 39 12.90 21.20 -1.12
CA PHE A 39 11.74 20.49 -1.64
C PHE A 39 11.88 18.99 -1.34
N ASN A 40 10.99 18.53 -0.45
CA ASN A 40 10.77 17.12 -0.16
C ASN A 40 9.33 16.79 -0.55
N GLY A 41 9.14 16.31 -1.77
CA GLY A 41 7.80 16.09 -2.29
C GLY A 41 7.76 15.46 -3.68
N GLY A 42 6.54 15.12 -4.10
CA GLY A 42 6.30 14.58 -5.43
C GLY A 42 6.05 15.67 -6.46
N LEU A 43 6.67 15.56 -7.62
CA LEU A 43 6.45 16.45 -8.77
C LEU A 43 5.39 15.84 -9.69
N THR A 44 4.30 16.58 -9.93
CA THR A 44 3.18 16.12 -10.77
C THR A 44 3.37 16.45 -12.24
N GLY A 45 2.88 15.59 -13.14
CA GLY A 45 2.90 15.84 -14.58
C GLY A 45 4.29 15.81 -15.24
N VAL A 46 5.29 15.26 -14.54
CA VAL A 46 6.64 15.06 -15.11
C VAL A 46 6.57 14.03 -16.25
N ASN A 47 7.47 14.16 -17.22
CA ASN A 47 7.63 13.18 -18.28
C ASN A 47 8.10 11.82 -17.71
N ASP A 48 7.55 10.73 -18.23
CA ASP A 48 7.64 9.34 -17.75
C ASP A 48 9.01 8.65 -17.90
N ASN A 49 10.08 9.39 -18.20
CA ASN A 49 11.44 8.88 -18.30
C ASN A 49 12.46 9.63 -17.44
N TYR A 50 12.00 10.64 -16.72
CA TYR A 50 12.86 11.52 -15.96
C TYR A 50 12.95 11.01 -14.50
N PHE A 51 13.72 9.95 -14.26
CA PHE A 51 14.09 9.51 -12.90
C PHE A 51 15.35 8.65 -12.99
N SER A 52 15.98 8.38 -11.85
CA SER A 52 17.33 7.82 -11.83
C SER A 52 17.43 6.43 -11.22
N TYR A 53 16.55 6.10 -10.27
CA TYR A 53 16.53 4.79 -9.62
C TYR A 53 15.12 4.49 -9.12
N TYR A 54 14.90 3.26 -8.68
CA TYR A 54 13.66 2.81 -8.07
C TYR A 54 13.82 2.59 -6.58
N ILE A 55 12.75 2.85 -5.83
CA ILE A 55 12.60 2.38 -4.45
C ILE A 55 11.56 1.25 -4.45
N LEU A 56 11.99 0.02 -4.20
CA LEU A 56 11.08 -1.08 -3.88
C LEU A 56 10.72 -0.96 -2.40
N SER A 57 9.49 -0.56 -2.12
CA SER A 57 8.98 -0.42 -0.76
C SER A 57 8.27 -1.70 -0.33
N LEU A 58 8.66 -2.24 0.83
CA LEU A 58 8.11 -3.47 1.40
C LEU A 58 7.69 -3.25 2.86
N TYR A 59 6.43 -3.46 3.21
CA TYR A 59 5.97 -3.34 4.59
C TYR A 59 6.10 -4.65 5.37
N TRP A 60 6.16 -4.56 6.70
CA TRP A 60 6.18 -5.70 7.63
C TRP A 60 4.79 -5.87 8.27
N PRO A 61 3.95 -6.79 7.77
CA PRO A 61 2.55 -6.89 8.21
C PRO A 61 2.36 -7.01 9.74
N PRO A 62 3.23 -7.71 10.50
CA PRO A 62 3.08 -7.82 11.95
C PRO A 62 2.90 -6.51 12.71
N SER A 63 3.63 -5.45 12.34
CA SER A 63 3.60 -4.12 12.95
C SER A 63 2.68 -3.14 12.21
N THR A 64 2.54 -3.26 10.89
CA THR A 64 1.84 -2.26 10.08
C THR A 64 0.33 -2.51 10.00
N CYS A 65 -0.09 -3.77 9.99
CA CYS A 65 -1.52 -4.10 9.88
C CYS A 65 -2.18 -4.19 11.27
N PRO A 66 -3.52 -4.14 11.38
CA PRO A 66 -4.23 -4.54 12.59
C PRO A 66 -4.22 -6.08 12.74
N LEU A 67 -4.40 -6.58 13.97
CA LEU A 67 -4.51 -8.02 14.25
C LEU A 67 -5.73 -8.65 13.56
N ILE A 68 -6.84 -7.92 13.56
CA ILE A 68 -8.09 -8.28 12.91
C ILE A 68 -8.36 -7.20 11.87
N TYR A 69 -8.05 -7.50 10.61
CA TYR A 69 -8.40 -6.61 9.52
C TYR A 69 -9.85 -6.86 9.09
N ASN A 70 -10.65 -5.80 9.12
CA ASN A 70 -11.97 -5.75 8.49
C ASN A 70 -11.97 -4.58 7.51
N GLU A 71 -12.08 -4.90 6.23
CA GLU A 71 -11.95 -3.94 5.14
C GLU A 71 -13.01 -2.82 5.19
N THR A 72 -14.23 -3.13 5.61
CA THR A 72 -15.33 -2.17 5.69
C THR A 72 -15.09 -1.09 6.76
N ASN A 73 -14.33 -1.42 7.80
CA ASN A 73 -14.10 -0.52 8.95
C ASN A 73 -12.71 0.14 8.92
N ASN A 74 -11.81 -0.31 8.04
CA ASN A 74 -10.42 0.15 8.00
C ASN A 74 -10.03 0.64 6.60
N LEU A 75 -10.88 1.50 6.01
CA LEU A 75 -10.65 2.06 4.68
C LEU A 75 -9.30 2.79 4.55
N LEU A 76 -8.70 3.25 5.66
CA LEU A 76 -7.38 3.90 5.69
C LEU A 76 -6.20 2.94 5.82
N SER A 77 -6.45 1.65 6.06
CA SER A 77 -5.45 0.59 6.09
C SER A 77 -5.54 -0.29 4.85
N TYR A 78 -5.84 0.32 3.69
CA TYR A 78 -6.14 -0.41 2.45
C TYR A 78 -4.95 -1.17 1.83
N PHE A 79 -3.73 -0.98 2.35
CA PHE A 79 -2.57 -1.84 2.02
C PHE A 79 -2.54 -3.14 2.86
N CYS A 80 -3.48 -3.33 3.79
CA CYS A 80 -3.71 -4.58 4.50
C CYS A 80 -4.87 -5.35 3.86
N SER A 81 -4.87 -6.67 4.03
CA SER A 81 -5.94 -7.53 3.53
C SER A 81 -6.13 -8.74 4.44
N PRO A 82 -7.18 -9.57 4.22
CA PRO A 82 -7.32 -10.82 4.97
C PRO A 82 -6.07 -11.70 4.94
N HIS A 83 -5.26 -11.65 3.88
CA HIS A 83 -4.03 -12.43 3.72
C HIS A 83 -2.81 -11.87 4.50
N THR A 84 -2.96 -10.71 5.13
CA THR A 84 -1.97 -10.17 6.10
C THR A 84 -2.24 -10.63 7.53
N ASN A 85 -3.34 -11.35 7.78
CA ASN A 85 -3.73 -11.79 9.12
C ASN A 85 -2.86 -12.94 9.63
N VAL A 86 -2.94 -13.17 10.94
CA VAL A 86 -2.28 -14.29 11.58
C VAL A 86 -2.85 -15.62 11.06
N GLY A 87 -1.99 -16.44 10.50
CA GLY A 87 -2.28 -17.76 9.91
C GLY A 87 -1.98 -17.79 8.41
N GLU A 88 -1.93 -16.62 7.78
CA GLU A 88 -1.94 -16.48 6.34
C GLU A 88 -0.52 -16.38 5.74
N PRO A 89 -0.32 -16.76 4.46
CA PRO A 89 1.00 -16.76 3.83
C PRO A 89 1.70 -15.39 3.84
N GLY A 90 0.96 -14.30 3.67
CA GLY A 90 1.51 -12.95 3.57
C GLY A 90 2.06 -12.38 4.88
N ARG A 91 1.72 -12.95 6.04
CA ARG A 91 2.11 -12.40 7.36
C ARG A 91 3.58 -12.63 7.74
N GLU A 92 4.20 -13.66 7.17
CA GLU A 92 5.51 -14.17 7.61
C GLU A 92 6.65 -13.57 6.80
N ARG A 93 6.37 -12.58 5.94
CA ARG A 93 7.33 -11.99 5.02
C ARG A 93 7.10 -10.49 4.92
N LEU A 94 8.14 -9.79 4.47
CA LEU A 94 7.98 -8.45 3.94
C LEU A 94 7.05 -8.54 2.72
N ALA A 95 6.07 -7.65 2.67
CA ALA A 95 5.05 -7.59 1.63
C ALA A 95 5.22 -6.33 0.79
N LEU A 96 5.01 -6.43 -0.52
CA LEU A 96 5.07 -5.34 -1.48
C LEU A 96 4.11 -4.22 -1.07
N HIS A 97 4.67 -3.04 -0.87
CA HIS A 97 3.94 -1.78 -0.86
C HIS A 97 3.90 -1.21 -2.29
N GLY A 98 5.05 -1.02 -2.92
CA GLY A 98 5.13 -0.44 -4.27
C GLY A 98 6.56 -0.32 -4.82
N LEU A 99 6.69 0.16 -6.05
CA LEU A 99 7.96 0.38 -6.74
C LEU A 99 8.05 1.82 -7.28
N TRP A 100 8.77 2.69 -6.58
CA TRP A 100 8.65 4.11 -6.83
C TRP A 100 9.83 4.67 -7.64
N PRO A 101 9.61 5.18 -8.87
CA PRO A 101 10.64 5.93 -9.56
C PRO A 101 11.05 7.15 -8.72
N THR A 102 12.34 7.40 -8.60
CA THR A 102 12.88 8.45 -7.73
C THR A 102 14.02 9.19 -8.43
N PHE A 103 14.11 10.51 -8.23
CA PHE A 103 15.22 11.29 -8.77
C PHE A 103 16.50 11.02 -7.98
N SER A 104 17.63 10.82 -8.66
CA SER A 104 18.94 10.83 -8.02
C SER A 104 19.35 12.28 -7.81
N THR A 105 19.65 12.63 -6.58
CA THR A 105 20.42 13.84 -6.33
C THR A 105 21.67 13.50 -5.53
N SER A 106 22.80 13.99 -6.03
CA SER A 106 24.10 13.97 -5.37
C SER A 106 24.16 14.86 -4.11
N GLY A 107 23.01 15.27 -3.57
CA GLY A 107 22.87 16.17 -2.42
C GLY A 107 21.70 15.77 -1.51
N ASN A 108 21.31 16.69 -0.62
CA ASN A 108 20.24 16.48 0.38
C ASN A 108 18.82 16.51 -0.19
N TYR A 109 18.68 16.69 -1.50
CA TYR A 109 17.36 16.73 -2.13
C TYR A 109 16.73 15.32 -2.15
N GLN A 110 15.40 15.28 -2.00
CA GLN A 110 14.62 14.10 -2.30
C GLN A 110 13.35 14.55 -3.00
N GLY A 111 13.11 14.01 -4.19
CA GLY A 111 11.84 14.13 -4.85
C GLY A 111 11.58 12.90 -5.68
N TRP A 112 10.32 12.70 -6.04
CA TRP A 112 9.91 11.65 -6.95
C TRP A 112 8.94 12.23 -7.98
N PRO A 113 8.96 11.73 -9.22
CA PRO A 113 7.86 11.99 -10.11
C PRO A 113 6.62 11.25 -9.57
N GLN A 114 5.46 11.90 -9.64
CA GLN A 114 4.18 11.26 -9.32
C GLN A 114 3.08 11.74 -10.26
N PHE A 115 2.05 10.93 -10.48
CA PHE A 115 0.90 11.30 -11.34
C PHE A 115 1.38 11.86 -12.69
N CYS A 116 2.21 11.09 -13.38
CA CYS A 116 2.94 11.56 -14.55
C CYS A 116 2.06 11.72 -15.79
N SER A 117 2.53 12.55 -16.71
CA SER A 117 1.89 12.75 -18.00
C SER A 117 2.66 11.95 -19.05
N SER A 118 1.98 11.04 -19.75
CA SER A 118 2.53 10.36 -20.92
C SER A 118 1.86 10.86 -22.20
N THR A 119 2.38 10.46 -23.35
CA THR A 119 1.72 10.72 -24.64
C THR A 119 0.32 10.09 -24.73
N TYR A 120 0.06 9.05 -23.93
CA TYR A 120 -1.19 8.30 -23.94
C TYR A 120 -2.22 8.86 -22.95
N LYS A 121 -1.77 9.30 -21.77
CA LYS A 121 -2.68 9.71 -20.68
C LYS A 121 -2.00 10.67 -19.71
N ASP A 122 -2.76 11.67 -19.27
CA ASP A 122 -2.32 12.68 -18.31
C ASP A 122 -2.86 12.34 -16.91
N TRP A 123 -2.03 11.71 -16.06
CA TRP A 123 -2.47 11.25 -14.75
C TRP A 123 -2.48 12.35 -13.68
N SER A 124 -2.03 13.57 -13.99
CA SER A 124 -2.01 14.68 -13.03
C SER A 124 -3.41 15.04 -12.52
N TYR A 125 -4.46 14.78 -13.31
CA TYR A 125 -5.86 14.96 -12.89
C TYR A 125 -6.30 13.94 -11.82
N CYS A 126 -5.59 12.83 -11.66
CA CYS A 126 -5.88 11.83 -10.63
C CYS A 126 -5.24 12.18 -9.26
N HIS A 127 -4.45 13.25 -9.19
CA HIS A 127 -4.04 13.83 -7.92
C HIS A 127 -5.26 14.40 -7.19
N ILE A 128 -5.19 14.47 -5.85
CA ILE A 128 -6.24 15.04 -4.98
C ILE A 128 -6.71 16.45 -5.41
N ASP A 129 -5.84 17.21 -6.06
CA ASP A 129 -6.11 18.56 -6.58
C ASP A 129 -6.76 18.59 -7.98
N GLY A 130 -6.98 17.42 -8.60
CA GLY A 130 -7.45 17.30 -9.97
C GLY A 130 -8.94 17.58 -10.17
N ASN A 131 -9.68 17.91 -9.09
CA ASN A 131 -11.10 18.27 -9.10
C ASN A 131 -12.04 17.25 -9.78
N LEU A 132 -11.63 15.99 -9.90
CA LEU A 132 -12.43 14.97 -10.58
C LEU A 132 -13.52 14.41 -9.68
N CYS A 133 -13.20 14.21 -8.41
CA CYS A 133 -14.17 13.79 -7.41
C CYS A 133 -14.98 15.02 -6.95
N PRO A 134 -16.32 15.06 -7.15
CA PRO A 134 -17.18 16.14 -6.71
C PRO A 134 -17.48 16.01 -5.21
N TRP A 135 -16.46 16.09 -4.36
CA TRP A 135 -16.64 16.05 -2.91
C TRP A 135 -16.80 17.47 -2.34
N THR A 136 -18.02 17.80 -1.95
CA THR A 136 -18.42 19.16 -1.55
C THR A 136 -18.12 19.51 -0.09
N ASN A 137 -17.48 18.64 0.70
CA ASN A 137 -17.51 18.79 2.17
C ASN A 137 -16.23 18.50 2.96
N THR A 138 -15.04 18.65 2.38
CA THR A 138 -13.78 18.52 3.15
C THR A 138 -12.77 19.63 2.84
N THR A 139 -13.07 20.83 3.32
CA THR A 139 -12.02 21.80 3.70
C THR A 139 -11.36 21.44 5.04
N GLY A 140 -11.69 20.28 5.62
CA GLY A 140 -11.16 19.82 6.90
C GLY A 140 -9.76 19.24 6.79
N HIS A 141 -8.89 19.61 7.72
CA HIS A 141 -7.64 18.91 8.00
C HIS A 141 -7.93 17.40 8.16
N GLY A 142 -7.47 16.56 7.23
CA GLY A 142 -7.66 15.10 7.29
C GLY A 142 -8.06 14.42 5.99
N PHE A 143 -8.38 15.16 4.92
CA PHE A 143 -8.58 14.55 3.60
C PHE A 143 -7.23 14.10 3.02
N THR A 144 -7.13 12.81 2.71
CA THR A 144 -5.89 12.17 2.20
C THR A 144 -6.10 11.67 0.77
N GLN A 145 -5.02 11.37 0.06
CA GLN A 145 -5.07 10.77 -1.28
C GLN A 145 -5.94 9.49 -1.31
N ALA A 146 -5.91 8.68 -0.24
CA ALA A 146 -6.74 7.50 -0.09
C ALA A 146 -8.25 7.82 -0.12
N HIS A 147 -8.67 8.91 0.54
CA HIS A 147 -10.06 9.34 0.51
C HIS A 147 -10.49 9.78 -0.90
N TYR A 148 -9.59 10.42 -1.63
CA TYR A 148 -9.83 10.83 -3.02
C TYR A 148 -9.97 9.61 -3.93
N GLU A 149 -9.09 8.61 -3.83
CA GLU A 149 -9.17 7.36 -4.59
C GLU A 149 -10.43 6.55 -4.27
N TYR A 150 -10.81 6.49 -3.00
CA TYR A 150 -12.09 5.90 -2.61
C TYR A 150 -13.27 6.61 -3.26
N CYS A 151 -13.25 7.94 -3.32
CA CYS A 151 -14.26 8.69 -4.05
C CYS A 151 -14.24 8.38 -5.55
N LEU A 152 -13.06 8.36 -6.19
CA LEU A 152 -12.94 8.04 -7.61
C LEU A 152 -13.55 6.66 -7.93
N SER A 153 -13.29 5.67 -7.08
CA SER A 153 -13.87 4.33 -7.19
C SER A 153 -15.39 4.35 -6.99
N ARG A 154 -15.87 4.98 -5.91
CA ARG A 154 -17.31 5.07 -5.59
C ARG A 154 -18.13 5.80 -6.66
N GLU A 155 -17.61 6.91 -7.18
CA GLU A 155 -18.25 7.72 -8.21
C GLU A 155 -17.99 7.17 -9.62
N ASN A 156 -17.32 6.01 -9.73
CA ASN A 156 -17.04 5.33 -10.98
C ASN A 156 -16.27 6.20 -12.01
N ILE A 157 -15.30 6.99 -11.53
CA ILE A 157 -14.51 7.91 -12.35
C ILE A 157 -13.41 7.12 -13.08
N GLN A 158 -13.82 6.44 -14.16
CA GLN A 158 -13.02 5.49 -14.94
C GLN A 158 -11.67 6.04 -15.43
N GLN A 159 -11.57 7.35 -15.66
CA GLN A 159 -10.32 7.96 -16.11
C GLN A 159 -9.15 7.83 -15.11
N CYS A 160 -9.40 7.50 -13.85
CA CYS A 160 -8.34 7.28 -12.85
C CYS A 160 -8.34 5.86 -12.26
N LEU A 161 -9.17 4.97 -12.81
CA LEU A 161 -9.26 3.59 -12.39
C LEU A 161 -8.53 2.69 -13.39
N VAL A 162 -7.96 1.63 -12.86
CA VAL A 162 -7.39 0.51 -13.61
C VAL A 162 -8.43 -0.61 -13.62
N ASP A 163 -8.56 -1.32 -14.75
CA ASP A 163 -9.22 -2.62 -14.74
C ASP A 163 -8.36 -3.63 -13.97
N ALA A 164 -8.63 -3.76 -12.68
CA ALA A 164 -7.86 -4.63 -11.80
C ALA A 164 -8.07 -6.12 -12.11
N THR A 165 -9.16 -6.50 -12.81
CA THR A 165 -9.45 -7.91 -13.08
C THR A 165 -8.39 -8.49 -14.02
N GLU A 166 -8.14 -7.80 -15.14
CA GLU A 166 -7.16 -8.21 -16.14
C GLU A 166 -5.72 -8.24 -15.60
N VAL A 167 -5.45 -7.44 -14.57
CA VAL A 167 -4.10 -7.22 -14.03
C VAL A 167 -3.81 -8.15 -12.85
N LEU A 168 -4.78 -8.32 -11.95
CA LEU A 168 -4.58 -9.06 -10.70
C LEU A 168 -4.90 -10.55 -10.84
N GLU A 169 -5.86 -10.95 -11.69
CA GLU A 169 -6.24 -12.36 -11.84
C GLU A 169 -5.06 -13.28 -12.20
N PRO A 170 -4.17 -12.93 -13.15
CA PRO A 170 -3.03 -13.77 -13.50
C PRO A 170 -2.02 -13.96 -12.36
N GLU A 171 -2.00 -13.03 -11.39
CA GLU A 171 -0.99 -12.96 -10.33
C GLU A 171 -1.55 -13.33 -8.95
N GLN A 172 -2.83 -13.76 -8.84
CA GLN A 172 -3.53 -13.92 -7.54
C GLN A 172 -2.74 -14.71 -6.48
N GLU A 173 -2.17 -15.85 -6.85
CA GLU A 173 -1.42 -16.68 -5.89
C GLU A 173 -0.13 -16.00 -5.41
N ARG A 174 0.53 -15.25 -6.30
CA ARG A 174 1.71 -14.46 -5.94
C ARG A 174 1.31 -13.27 -5.08
N LEU A 175 0.20 -12.60 -5.39
CA LEU A 175 -0.33 -11.48 -4.62
C LEU A 175 -0.65 -11.89 -3.17
N LYS A 176 -1.25 -13.07 -2.93
CA LYS A 176 -1.54 -13.57 -1.57
C LYS A 176 -0.31 -13.64 -0.66
N ILE A 177 0.86 -13.88 -1.25
CA ILE A 177 2.12 -14.07 -0.53
C ILE A 177 2.94 -12.78 -0.51
N LEU A 178 3.13 -12.18 -1.69
CA LEU A 178 4.09 -11.12 -1.92
C LEU A 178 3.46 -9.73 -1.82
N ALA A 179 2.16 -9.58 -2.07
CA ALA A 179 1.51 -8.27 -2.14
C ALA A 179 0.05 -8.32 -1.66
N PRO A 180 -0.24 -8.88 -0.47
CA PRO A 180 -1.61 -9.19 -0.06
C PRO A 180 -2.53 -7.96 -0.01
N GLY A 181 -1.99 -6.76 0.22
CA GLY A 181 -2.73 -5.50 0.18
C GLY A 181 -3.39 -5.16 -1.15
N TYR A 182 -2.91 -5.73 -2.26
CA TYR A 182 -3.47 -5.52 -3.60
C TYR A 182 -4.77 -6.29 -3.84
N LEU A 183 -5.09 -7.27 -2.98
CA LEU A 183 -6.30 -8.10 -3.06
C LEU A 183 -7.48 -7.51 -2.26
N ASN A 184 -7.53 -6.20 -2.14
CA ASN A 184 -8.62 -5.51 -1.44
C ASN A 184 -9.84 -5.36 -2.37
N GLN A 185 -11.05 -5.40 -1.83
CA GLN A 185 -12.32 -5.44 -2.56
C GLN A 185 -12.54 -4.22 -3.49
N PHE A 186 -11.87 -3.10 -3.22
CA PHE A 186 -12.04 -1.85 -3.95
C PHE A 186 -10.92 -1.58 -4.97
N ASN A 187 -9.91 -2.45 -5.03
CA ASN A 187 -8.70 -2.29 -5.85
C ASN A 187 -8.01 -0.93 -5.66
N LEU A 188 -8.18 -0.27 -4.50
CA LEU A 188 -7.66 1.08 -4.27
C LEU A 188 -6.14 1.10 -4.31
N PHE A 189 -5.51 0.03 -3.85
CA PHE A 189 -4.06 -0.01 -3.71
C PHE A 189 -3.35 -0.13 -5.05
N ILE A 190 -3.82 -1.00 -5.96
CA ILE A 190 -3.28 -1.05 -7.33
C ILE A 190 -3.54 0.26 -8.08
N ASN A 191 -4.71 0.89 -7.89
CA ASN A 191 -5.00 2.20 -8.47
C ASN A 191 -4.04 3.27 -7.93
N HIS A 192 -3.81 3.31 -6.63
CA HIS A 192 -2.86 4.24 -6.00
C HIS A 192 -1.46 4.06 -6.58
N GLU A 193 -0.92 2.86 -6.49
CA GLU A 193 0.46 2.55 -6.87
C GLU A 193 0.68 2.77 -8.37
N TRP A 194 -0.30 2.46 -9.22
CA TRP A 194 -0.20 2.74 -10.65
C TRP A 194 -0.34 4.23 -10.94
N THR A 195 -1.45 4.87 -10.56
CA THR A 195 -1.72 6.27 -10.96
C THR A 195 -0.66 7.22 -10.43
N LYS A 196 -0.20 7.00 -9.20
CA LYS A 196 0.81 7.84 -8.56
C LYS A 196 2.22 7.48 -9.00
N HIS A 197 2.60 6.20 -9.06
CA HIS A 197 4.00 5.79 -9.26
C HIS A 197 4.24 5.09 -10.61
N GLY A 198 3.43 4.10 -10.97
CA GLY A 198 3.58 3.33 -12.22
C GLY A 198 3.40 4.17 -13.48
N SER A 199 2.54 5.19 -13.46
CA SER A 199 2.33 6.15 -14.56
C SER A 199 3.61 6.92 -14.92
N CYS A 200 4.56 7.02 -13.99
CA CYS A 200 5.86 7.66 -14.20
C CYS A 200 6.90 6.72 -14.80
N CYS A 201 6.49 5.49 -15.13
CA CYS A 201 7.31 4.47 -15.79
C CYS A 201 6.65 3.99 -17.09
N SER A 202 5.64 4.69 -17.61
CA SER A 202 4.86 4.27 -18.78
C SER A 202 5.74 3.96 -19.99
N GLY A 203 6.72 4.80 -20.33
CA GLY A 203 7.67 4.52 -21.41
C GLY A 203 8.57 3.29 -21.19
N THR A 204 8.80 2.89 -19.94
CA THR A 204 9.63 1.72 -19.58
C THR A 204 8.85 0.41 -19.63
N PHE A 205 7.56 0.44 -19.26
CA PHE A 205 6.69 -0.73 -19.19
C PHE A 205 5.63 -0.74 -20.30
N ASP A 206 5.88 -0.10 -21.44
CA ASP A 206 4.96 -0.03 -22.59
C ASP A 206 3.54 0.45 -22.25
N ASN A 207 3.42 1.30 -21.23
CA ASN A 207 2.16 1.76 -20.63
C ASN A 207 1.25 0.58 -20.20
N ASN A 208 1.86 -0.56 -19.87
CA ASN A 208 1.21 -1.79 -19.47
C ASN A 208 1.39 -2.01 -17.97
N ILE A 209 0.29 -1.85 -17.23
CA ILE A 209 0.28 -2.04 -15.79
C ILE A 209 0.61 -3.49 -15.38
N SER A 210 0.26 -4.50 -16.18
CA SER A 210 0.60 -5.89 -15.86
C SER A 210 2.12 -6.10 -15.89
N HIS A 211 2.83 -5.50 -16.86
CA HIS A 211 4.30 -5.54 -16.89
C HIS A 211 4.91 -4.87 -15.65
N TYR A 212 4.36 -3.72 -15.24
CA TYR A 212 4.79 -3.03 -14.04
C TYR A 212 4.54 -3.87 -12.78
N LEU A 213 3.34 -4.45 -12.62
CA LEU A 213 3.01 -5.33 -11.48
C LEU A 213 3.91 -6.56 -11.43
N THR A 214 4.09 -7.27 -12.56
CA THR A 214 4.96 -8.44 -12.63
C THR A 214 6.39 -8.08 -12.23
N ALA A 215 6.92 -6.93 -12.68
CA ALA A 215 8.24 -6.47 -12.26
C ALA A 215 8.32 -6.19 -10.75
N MET A 216 7.30 -5.57 -10.15
CA MET A 216 7.24 -5.37 -8.69
C MET A 216 7.25 -6.71 -7.94
N LEU A 217 6.48 -7.69 -8.42
CA LEU A 217 6.39 -9.02 -7.80
C LEU A 217 7.68 -9.83 -7.97
N ASP A 218 8.33 -9.75 -9.12
CA ASP A 218 9.60 -10.45 -9.39
C ASP A 218 10.71 -9.91 -8.49
N LEU A 219 10.79 -8.59 -8.34
CA LEU A 219 11.72 -7.94 -7.42
C LEU A 219 11.43 -8.31 -5.97
N THR A 220 10.15 -8.29 -5.58
CA THR A 220 9.72 -8.67 -4.22
C THR A 220 10.08 -10.11 -3.93
N ASP A 221 9.77 -11.05 -4.82
CA ASP A 221 10.15 -12.46 -4.65
C ASP A 221 11.66 -12.61 -4.54
N THR A 222 12.43 -11.93 -5.40
CA THR A 222 13.90 -11.99 -5.40
C THR A 222 14.49 -11.59 -4.04
N VAL A 223 13.97 -10.53 -3.42
CA VAL A 223 14.52 -10.01 -2.16
C VAL A 223 13.87 -10.60 -0.90
N THR A 224 12.73 -11.28 -1.03
CA THR A 224 11.99 -11.86 0.12
C THR A 224 11.90 -13.38 0.10
N ARG A 225 12.45 -14.06 -0.92
CA ARG A 225 12.48 -15.52 -0.95
C ARG A 225 13.45 -16.11 0.08
N PRO A 226 13.16 -17.33 0.59
CA PRO A 226 14.12 -18.11 1.37
C PRO A 226 15.50 -18.20 0.72
N GLY A 227 16.56 -18.00 1.51
CA GLY A 227 17.93 -17.92 1.04
C GLY A 227 18.38 -16.54 0.53
N SER A 228 17.47 -15.58 0.34
CA SER A 228 17.88 -14.18 0.06
C SER A 228 18.38 -13.50 1.34
N LEU A 229 19.35 -12.58 1.19
CA LEU A 229 19.98 -11.91 2.32
C LEU A 229 18.97 -11.21 3.25
N ILE A 230 18.04 -10.45 2.65
CA ILE A 230 17.03 -9.68 3.39
C ILE A 230 16.08 -10.63 4.11
N TYR A 231 15.58 -11.67 3.44
CA TYR A 231 14.73 -12.67 4.09
C TYR A 231 15.42 -13.33 5.28
N GLU A 232 16.63 -13.84 5.09
CA GLU A 232 17.37 -14.55 6.15
C GLU A 232 17.59 -13.66 7.38
N TYR A 233 17.85 -12.36 7.20
CA TYR A 233 17.99 -11.45 8.33
C TYR A 233 16.68 -11.10 9.02
N ILE A 234 15.65 -10.75 8.26
CA ILE A 234 14.35 -10.43 8.85
C ILE A 234 13.80 -11.63 9.61
N GLN A 235 13.91 -12.85 9.06
CA GLN A 235 13.46 -14.06 9.74
C GLN A 235 14.30 -14.40 10.96
N ARG A 236 15.63 -14.31 10.87
CA ARG A 236 16.53 -14.63 11.98
C ARG A 236 16.24 -13.80 13.23
N TYR A 237 15.90 -12.54 13.06
CA TYR A 237 15.65 -11.59 14.15
C TYR A 237 14.16 -11.33 14.39
N ALA A 238 13.27 -12.10 13.75
CA ALA A 238 11.84 -11.98 13.99
C ALA A 238 11.54 -12.35 15.45
N GLY A 239 10.82 -11.47 16.15
CA GLY A 239 10.53 -11.56 17.57
C GLY A 239 11.59 -10.91 18.47
N GLU A 240 12.67 -10.38 17.90
CA GLU A 240 13.79 -9.81 18.65
C GLU A 240 13.93 -8.30 18.47
N LYS A 241 14.83 -7.70 19.28
CA LYS A 241 15.31 -6.33 19.14
C LYS A 241 16.75 -6.33 18.63
N ILE A 242 17.01 -5.56 17.59
CA ILE A 242 18.32 -5.45 16.95
C ILE A 242 18.82 -4.01 17.00
N GLY A 243 20.11 -3.80 17.24
CA GLY A 243 20.69 -2.44 17.20
C GLY A 243 20.55 -1.84 15.80
N LEU A 244 20.03 -0.61 15.68
CA LEU A 244 19.73 0.02 14.39
C LEU A 244 20.98 0.11 13.50
N THR A 245 22.11 0.54 14.07
CA THR A 245 23.39 0.64 13.33
C THR A 245 23.83 -0.72 12.78
N TYR A 246 23.64 -1.78 13.55
CA TYR A 246 23.95 -3.14 13.13
C TYR A 246 23.01 -3.58 11.99
N LEU A 247 21.69 -3.40 12.13
CA LEU A 247 20.73 -3.71 11.07
C LEU A 247 21.05 -2.99 9.75
N ILE A 248 21.38 -1.70 9.80
CA ILE A 248 21.78 -0.92 8.62
C ILE A 248 23.07 -1.46 7.98
N SER A 249 24.04 -1.86 8.79
CA SER A 249 25.29 -2.45 8.30
C SER A 249 25.06 -3.81 7.61
N MET A 250 24.15 -4.63 8.14
CA MET A 250 23.80 -5.94 7.58
C MET A 250 23.13 -5.82 6.21
N LEU A 251 22.35 -4.76 6.02
CA LEU A 251 21.68 -4.44 4.75
C LEU A 251 22.58 -3.69 3.77
N ASN A 252 23.87 -3.56 4.06
CA ASN A 252 24.87 -2.90 3.19
C ASN A 252 24.44 -1.52 2.66
N GLN A 253 23.65 -0.78 3.44
CA GLN A 253 23.08 0.52 3.06
C GLN A 253 22.20 0.50 1.80
N THR A 254 21.80 -0.66 1.28
CA THR A 254 20.88 -0.77 0.13
C THR A 254 19.43 -0.51 0.51
N SER A 255 19.18 -0.31 1.81
CA SER A 255 17.84 -0.15 2.34
C SER A 255 17.71 1.02 3.30
N ILE A 256 16.54 1.65 3.28
CA ILE A 256 16.06 2.62 4.26
C ILE A 256 15.07 1.88 5.17
N ILE A 257 15.18 2.12 6.47
CA ILE A 257 14.41 1.39 7.49
C ILE A 257 13.40 2.35 8.09
N ASN A 258 12.12 1.95 8.04
CA ASN A 258 11.02 2.71 8.59
C ASN A 258 10.48 1.99 9.82
N CYS A 259 10.34 2.75 10.89
CA CYS A 259 9.78 2.33 12.16
C CYS A 259 8.53 3.13 12.51
N ASN A 260 7.64 2.48 13.27
CA ASN A 260 6.56 3.17 13.97
C ASN A 260 7.08 3.94 15.20
N SER A 261 6.16 4.61 15.90
CA SER A 261 6.44 5.34 17.14
C SER A 261 6.96 4.48 18.31
N LYS A 262 6.87 3.15 18.21
CA LYS A 262 7.41 2.18 19.19
C LYS A 262 8.75 1.60 18.77
N CYS A 263 9.36 2.11 17.70
CA CYS A 263 10.58 1.55 17.10
C CYS A 263 10.41 0.10 16.62
N GLU A 264 9.22 -0.28 16.17
CA GLU A 264 8.99 -1.55 15.48
C GLU A 264 9.16 -1.33 13.97
N LEU A 265 9.84 -2.25 13.28
CA LEU A 265 9.99 -2.24 11.83
C LEU A 265 8.61 -2.23 11.17
N GLU A 266 8.27 -1.18 10.42
CA GLU A 266 7.03 -1.09 9.63
C GLU A 266 7.27 -1.31 8.15
N GLU A 267 8.41 -0.84 7.64
CA GLU A 267 8.69 -0.88 6.21
C GLU A 267 10.20 -0.87 5.95
N LEU A 268 10.59 -1.56 4.87
CA LEU A 268 11.92 -1.58 4.32
C LEU A 268 11.85 -1.09 2.87
N GLN A 269 12.55 0.01 2.58
CA GLN A 269 12.64 0.58 1.24
C GLN A 269 14.00 0.25 0.64
N ILE A 270 14.03 -0.49 -0.47
CA ILE A 270 15.25 -1.00 -1.11
C ILE A 270 15.53 -0.20 -2.38
N CYS A 271 16.75 0.31 -2.52
CA CYS A 271 17.12 1.10 -3.70
C CYS A 271 17.67 0.20 -4.82
N ILE A 272 17.12 0.39 -6.03
CA ILE A 272 17.41 -0.43 -7.20
C ILE A 272 17.80 0.51 -8.35
N ASP A 273 18.95 0.24 -8.98
CA ASP A 273 19.43 0.98 -10.14
C ASP A 273 18.45 0.90 -11.29
N ARG A 274 18.37 1.98 -12.06
CA ARG A 274 17.61 2.03 -13.31
C ARG A 274 18.57 1.76 -14.47
N ASP A 275 18.30 0.73 -15.25
CA ASP A 275 19.05 0.49 -16.47
C ASP A 275 18.89 1.66 -17.45
N GLN A 276 20.00 2.24 -17.90
CA GLN A 276 19.98 3.48 -18.69
C GLN A 276 19.47 3.26 -20.13
N ASN A 277 19.46 2.02 -20.63
CA ASN A 277 19.05 1.72 -21.99
C ASN A 277 17.58 1.31 -22.06
N THR A 278 17.14 0.49 -21.10
CA THR A 278 15.79 -0.10 -21.06
C THR A 278 14.86 0.64 -20.12
N GLY A 279 15.41 1.43 -19.18
CA GLY A 279 14.66 2.03 -18.09
C GLY A 279 14.29 1.06 -16.98
N LEU A 280 14.46 -0.26 -17.16
CA LEU A 280 14.00 -1.28 -16.22
C LEU A 280 14.83 -1.33 -14.93
N PRO A 281 14.28 -1.85 -13.83
CA PRO A 281 15.04 -2.15 -12.62
C PRO A 281 16.18 -3.14 -12.93
N ASN A 282 17.38 -2.86 -12.44
CA ASN A 282 18.58 -3.66 -12.74
C ASN A 282 19.17 -4.36 -11.51
N LYS A 283 19.90 -3.62 -10.67
CA LYS A 283 20.66 -4.18 -9.53
C LYS A 283 20.44 -3.37 -8.27
N LEU A 284 20.61 -4.01 -7.11
CA LEU A 284 20.60 -3.29 -5.83
C LEU A 284 21.74 -2.27 -5.77
N ILE A 285 21.44 -1.08 -5.24
CA ILE A 285 22.42 -0.02 -5.02
C ILE A 285 22.29 0.52 -3.59
N PRO A 286 23.36 1.09 -3.02
CA PRO A 286 23.25 1.88 -1.81
C PRO A 286 22.22 3.00 -2.00
N CYS A 287 21.33 3.19 -1.04
CA CYS A 287 20.35 4.25 -1.12
C CYS A 287 21.03 5.63 -1.06
N PRO A 288 20.69 6.56 -1.98
CA PRO A 288 21.23 7.92 -1.96
C PRO A 288 21.01 8.61 -0.61
N LEU A 289 21.94 9.49 -0.22
CA LEU A 289 21.89 10.19 1.08
C LEU A 289 20.60 10.99 1.27
N GLY A 290 20.12 11.66 0.23
CA GLY A 290 18.85 12.38 0.24
C GLY A 290 17.71 11.49 0.73
N ALA A 291 17.49 10.34 0.08
CA ALA A 291 16.44 9.40 0.45
C ALA A 291 16.61 8.82 1.87
N ARG A 292 17.84 8.54 2.30
CA ARG A 292 18.10 8.06 3.67
C ARG A 292 17.76 9.09 4.73
N ASN A 293 18.08 10.36 4.52
CA ASN A 293 17.88 11.40 5.53
C ASN A 293 16.41 11.77 5.72
N THR A 294 15.61 11.62 4.68
CA THR A 294 14.21 12.05 4.62
C THR A 294 13.22 10.91 4.84
N SER A 295 13.56 9.68 4.48
CA SER A 295 12.64 8.56 4.63
C SER A 295 12.90 7.75 5.90
N ASP A 296 14.15 7.62 6.38
CA ASP A 296 14.50 6.78 7.55
C ASP A 296 13.82 7.26 8.84
N SER A 297 12.63 6.73 9.12
CA SER A 297 11.84 7.13 10.27
C SER A 297 12.41 6.59 11.58
N CYS A 298 13.14 5.45 11.55
CA CYS A 298 13.82 4.91 12.73
C CYS A 298 14.88 5.88 13.25
N ARG A 299 15.74 6.42 12.38
CA ARG A 299 16.75 7.42 12.74
C ARG A 299 16.11 8.71 13.22
N LYS A 300 15.06 9.19 12.54
CA LYS A 300 14.33 10.41 12.92
C LYS A 300 13.70 10.29 14.31
N ALA A 301 13.13 9.14 14.62
CA ALA A 301 12.59 8.82 15.93
C ALA A 301 13.67 8.52 16.99
N ARG A 302 14.96 8.52 16.60
CA ARG A 302 16.12 8.21 17.46
C ARG A 302 16.04 6.81 18.08
N CYS A 303 15.55 5.84 17.32
CA CYS A 303 15.52 4.44 17.73
C CYS A 303 16.95 3.90 17.84
N GLU A 304 17.40 3.54 19.04
CA GLU A 304 18.68 2.84 19.24
C GLU A 304 18.57 1.37 18.80
N TYR A 305 17.40 0.77 19.07
CA TYR A 305 17.05 -0.59 18.71
C TYR A 305 15.76 -0.59 17.88
N VAL A 306 15.68 -1.53 16.94
CA VAL A 306 14.48 -1.82 16.15
C VAL A 306 13.92 -3.17 16.59
N SER A 307 12.65 -3.22 16.93
CA SER A 307 11.91 -4.47 17.16
C SER A 307 11.38 -5.01 15.83
N ILE A 308 11.55 -6.30 15.56
CA ILE A 308 10.94 -6.96 14.41
C ILE A 308 9.83 -7.85 14.95
N PRO A 309 8.59 -7.36 15.14
CA PRO A 309 7.59 -8.13 15.85
C PRO A 309 7.19 -9.38 15.08
N LEU A 310 7.02 -10.48 15.80
CA LEU A 310 6.32 -11.66 15.31
C LEU A 310 4.86 -11.60 15.73
N ARG A 311 3.96 -11.88 14.80
CA ARG A 311 2.58 -12.20 15.20
C ARG A 311 2.49 -13.67 15.55
N ASN A 312 2.60 -13.94 16.84
CA ASN A 312 2.42 -15.30 17.35
C ASN A 312 0.98 -15.77 17.17
N ARG A 313 0.82 -17.02 16.70
CA ARG A 313 -0.49 -17.69 16.58
C ARG A 313 -1.24 -17.78 17.91
N LEU A 314 -0.52 -17.71 19.03
CA LEU A 314 -1.04 -17.87 20.38
C LEU A 314 -1.89 -16.67 20.86
N GLU A 315 -1.63 -15.45 20.37
CA GLU A 315 -2.43 -14.27 20.78
C GLU A 315 -3.88 -14.35 20.28
N LEU A 316 -4.11 -14.98 19.13
CA LEU A 316 -5.46 -15.22 18.61
C LEU A 316 -6.27 -16.20 19.47
N ASN A 317 -5.62 -17.17 20.14
CA ASN A 317 -6.34 -18.11 20.99
C ASN A 317 -6.95 -17.41 22.21
N ILE A 318 -6.34 -16.32 22.68
CA ILE A 318 -6.87 -15.54 23.81
C ILE A 318 -8.08 -14.73 23.36
N ILE A 319 -8.03 -14.10 22.18
CA ILE A 319 -9.14 -13.27 21.66
C ILE A 319 -10.34 -14.13 21.23
N ASN A 320 -10.10 -15.30 20.63
CA ASN A 320 -11.19 -16.22 20.28
C ASN A 320 -11.85 -16.86 21.51
N GLN A 321 -11.15 -17.01 22.63
CA GLN A 321 -11.77 -17.54 23.86
C GLN A 321 -12.83 -16.60 24.46
N ASP A 322 -12.83 -15.31 24.14
CA ASP A 322 -13.88 -14.36 24.60
C ASP A 322 -15.07 -14.24 23.64
N TYR A 323 -14.89 -14.60 22.36
CA TYR A 323 -15.97 -14.56 21.35
C TYR A 323 -16.72 -15.89 21.20
N VAL A 324 -16.04 -17.02 21.38
CA VAL A 324 -16.66 -18.36 21.38
C VAL A 324 -17.78 -18.47 22.44
N PRO A 325 -17.64 -17.98 23.68
CA PRO A 325 -18.72 -18.02 24.67
C PRO A 325 -19.99 -17.31 24.21
N LYS A 326 -19.90 -16.19 23.48
CA LYS A 326 -21.10 -15.44 23.04
C LYS A 326 -21.90 -16.19 21.97
N ILE A 327 -21.23 -16.75 20.96
CA ILE A 327 -21.91 -17.53 19.91
C ILE A 327 -22.47 -18.82 20.51
N TRP A 328 -21.71 -19.52 21.35
CA TRP A 328 -22.21 -20.73 22.03
C TRP A 328 -23.36 -20.41 22.99
N THR A 329 -23.32 -19.28 23.70
CA THR A 329 -24.43 -18.85 24.57
C THR A 329 -25.68 -18.53 23.74
N ILE A 330 -25.54 -17.90 22.57
CA ILE A 330 -26.67 -17.64 21.65
C ILE A 330 -27.20 -18.97 21.10
N LEU A 331 -26.34 -19.88 20.65
CA LEU A 331 -26.74 -21.18 20.13
C LEU A 331 -27.47 -22.02 21.20
N ILE A 332 -26.93 -22.05 22.42
CA ILE A 332 -27.54 -22.75 23.57
C ILE A 332 -28.90 -22.13 23.91
N ARG A 333 -29.02 -20.79 23.91
CA ARG A 333 -30.31 -20.12 24.13
C ARG A 333 -31.33 -20.45 23.05
N VAL A 334 -30.92 -20.48 21.78
CA VAL A 334 -31.81 -20.87 20.67
C VAL A 334 -32.25 -22.33 20.81
N ILE A 335 -31.32 -23.25 21.07
CA ILE A 335 -31.63 -24.67 21.28
C ILE A 335 -32.56 -24.84 22.48
N PHE A 336 -32.31 -24.14 23.58
CA PHE A 336 -33.14 -24.19 24.77
C PHE A 336 -34.56 -23.67 24.51
N VAL A 337 -34.70 -22.54 23.80
CA VAL A 337 -36.00 -22.00 23.38
C VAL A 337 -36.75 -23.00 22.50
N LEU A 338 -36.06 -23.62 21.53
CA LEU A 338 -36.67 -24.64 20.66
C LEU A 338 -37.10 -25.89 21.43
N LEU A 339 -36.32 -26.33 22.42
CA LEU A 339 -36.67 -27.45 23.29
C LEU A 339 -37.87 -27.13 24.19
N VAL A 340 -37.91 -25.92 24.77
CA VAL A 340 -39.05 -25.46 25.58
C VAL A 340 -40.31 -25.35 24.70
N LEU A 341 -40.21 -24.78 23.50
CA LEU A 341 -41.32 -24.73 22.54
C LEU A 341 -41.84 -26.13 22.19
N LYS A 342 -40.93 -27.08 21.94
CA LYS A 342 -41.30 -28.48 21.67
C LYS A 342 -41.99 -29.13 22.87
N LEU A 343 -41.51 -28.90 24.09
CA LEU A 343 -42.14 -29.41 25.32
C LEU A 343 -43.51 -28.79 25.55
N VAL A 344 -43.66 -27.48 25.36
CA VAL A 344 -44.96 -26.78 25.43
C VAL A 344 -45.93 -27.38 24.40
N LEU A 345 -45.51 -27.55 23.16
CA LEU A 345 -46.36 -28.16 22.12
C LEU A 345 -46.78 -29.59 22.44
N VAL A 346 -45.91 -30.38 23.09
CA VAL A 346 -46.24 -31.76 23.52
C VAL A 346 -47.14 -31.77 24.76
N SER A 347 -46.90 -30.89 25.73
CA SER A 347 -47.67 -30.82 26.98
C SER A 347 -49.06 -30.21 26.81
N PHE A 348 -49.26 -29.34 25.81
CA PHE A 348 -50.57 -28.76 25.53
C PHE A 348 -51.50 -29.67 24.72
N GLY A 349 -51.10 -30.90 24.39
CA GLY A 349 -51.99 -32.08 24.36
C GLY A 349 -53.34 -31.95 23.65
N GLY A 350 -53.46 -31.02 22.72
CA GLY A 350 -54.58 -30.87 21.81
C GLY A 350 -54.14 -31.48 20.50
N SER A 351 -54.78 -32.57 20.12
CA SER A 351 -54.62 -33.22 18.82
C SER A 351 -54.95 -32.25 17.68
N TYR A 352 -54.00 -31.38 17.32
CA TYR A 352 -54.08 -30.64 16.06
C TYR A 352 -53.62 -31.60 14.97
N ASN A 353 -54.59 -32.20 14.29
CA ASN A 353 -54.38 -32.78 12.98
C ASN A 353 -53.85 -31.67 12.06
N ILE A 354 -52.54 -31.65 11.85
CA ILE A 354 -51.92 -30.84 10.81
C ILE A 354 -52.32 -31.50 9.49
N PHE A 355 -53.41 -30.99 8.89
CA PHE A 355 -53.75 -31.29 7.51
C PHE A 355 -52.63 -30.77 6.62
N PHE A 356 -51.80 -31.68 6.11
CA PHE A 356 -51.03 -31.41 4.89
C PHE A 356 -52.04 -31.22 3.76
N LEU A 357 -52.23 -29.98 3.33
CA LEU A 357 -52.91 -29.71 2.05
C LEU A 357 -52.01 -30.26 0.93
N PRO A 358 -52.55 -31.07 0.00
CA PRO A 358 -51.77 -31.53 -1.13
C PRO A 358 -51.43 -30.35 -2.03
N SER A 359 -50.17 -30.32 -2.45
CA SER A 359 -49.67 -29.45 -3.51
C SER A 359 -50.37 -29.83 -4.82
N SER A 360 -51.44 -29.13 -5.15
CA SER A 360 -51.88 -28.97 -6.53
C SER A 360 -52.55 -27.61 -6.71
N GLN A 361 -52.10 -26.92 -7.76
CA GLN A 361 -52.59 -25.65 -8.30
C GLN A 361 -52.05 -24.36 -7.64
N LEU A 362 -50.93 -23.87 -8.19
CA LEU A 362 -50.82 -22.47 -8.58
C LEU A 362 -50.28 -22.43 -10.02
N TYR A 363 -51.07 -21.76 -10.87
CA TYR A 363 -50.69 -21.24 -12.19
C TYR A 363 -49.63 -20.14 -12.06
#